data_AF-L7P3N1-F1
#
_entry.id   AF-L7P3N1-F1
#
_cell.length_a   1.000
_cell.length_b   1.000
_cell.length_c   1.000
_cell.angle_alpha   90.00
_cell.angle_beta   90.00
_cell.angle_gamma   90.00
#
_symmetry.space_group_name_H-M   'P 1'
#
loop_
_entity.id
_entity.type
_entity.pdbx_description
1 polymer ?
#
loop_
_entity_poly.entity_id
_entity_poly.type
_entity_poly.pdbx_seq_one_letter_code
_entity_poly.pdbx_strand_id
1 'polypeptide(L)'
;DFIKNMITGTSQADCAVLIVAAGTGEFEAGISKNGQTREHALLAFTLGVKQLIVGVNKMDSTDPPYSETRFEEIKKEVSSYIKKIGYNPVAVAFVPISGWHGDNMLEPSTKMGWFKGWAIERKEGK
;
A
#
# COMPACT_ATOMS: atom_id res chain seq x y z
N ASP A 1 -2.19 -17.71 -16.37
CA ASP A 1 -3.22 -17.90 -15.33
C ASP A 1 -3.25 -16.89 -14.19
N PHE A 2 -2.15 -16.21 -13.84
CA PHE A 2 -2.13 -15.29 -12.69
C PHE A 2 -3.15 -14.14 -12.79
N ILE A 3 -3.30 -13.54 -13.98
CA ILE A 3 -4.27 -12.45 -14.24
C ILE A 3 -5.72 -12.97 -14.17
N LYS A 4 -6.01 -14.17 -14.69
CA LYS A 4 -7.36 -14.76 -14.67
C LYS A 4 -7.82 -15.05 -13.23
N ASN A 5 -6.90 -15.55 -12.41
CA ASN A 5 -7.15 -15.80 -10.98
C ASN A 5 -7.29 -14.50 -10.18
N MET A 6 -6.51 -13.45 -10.52
CA MET A 6 -6.71 -12.12 -9.93
C MET A 6 -8.07 -11.52 -10.28
N ILE A 7 -8.52 -11.60 -11.53
CA ILE A 7 -9.81 -11.03 -11.95
C ILE A 7 -10.96 -11.70 -11.20
N THR A 8 -10.96 -13.03 -11.14
CA THR A 8 -12.00 -13.79 -10.44
C THR A 8 -12.00 -13.50 -8.93
N GLY A 9 -10.84 -13.45 -8.28
CA GLY A 9 -10.74 -13.09 -6.85
C GLY A 9 -11.14 -11.65 -6.55
N THR A 10 -10.74 -10.70 -7.40
CA THR A 10 -11.00 -9.27 -7.19
C THR A 10 -12.47 -8.91 -7.47
N SER A 11 -13.15 -9.64 -8.36
CA SER A 11 -14.58 -9.41 -8.66
C SER A 11 -15.54 -9.67 -7.50
N GLN A 12 -15.07 -10.36 -6.44
CA GLN A 12 -15.84 -10.62 -5.22
C GLN A 12 -15.25 -9.94 -3.98
N ALA A 13 -14.19 -9.15 -4.14
CA ALA A 13 -13.50 -8.54 -3.02
C ALA A 13 -14.16 -7.23 -2.59
N ASP A 14 -14.46 -7.09 -1.30
CA ASP A 14 -14.94 -5.83 -0.73
C ASP A 14 -13.80 -4.83 -0.46
N CYS A 15 -12.57 -5.34 -0.31
CA CYS A 15 -11.37 -4.58 0.00
C CYS A 15 -10.14 -5.18 -0.68
N ALA A 16 -9.23 -4.33 -1.13
CA ALA A 16 -7.92 -4.73 -1.67
C ALA A 16 -6.79 -4.30 -0.75
N VAL A 17 -5.78 -5.16 -0.63
CA VAL A 17 -4.51 -4.82 0.04
C VAL A 17 -3.43 -4.70 -1.04
N LEU A 18 -2.90 -3.49 -1.22
CA LEU A 18 -1.81 -3.19 -2.13
C LEU A 18 -0.49 -3.20 -1.37
N ILE A 19 0.36 -4.18 -1.66
CA ILE A 19 1.69 -4.28 -1.08
C ILE A 19 2.70 -3.51 -1.93
N VAL A 20 3.43 -2.59 -1.31
CA VAL A 20 4.44 -1.75 -1.95
C VAL A 20 5.78 -1.97 -1.24
N ALA A 21 6.83 -2.34 -1.95
CA ALA A 21 8.15 -2.51 -1.35
C ALA A 21 8.79 -1.14 -1.04
N ALA A 22 9.41 -1.02 0.13
CA ALA A 22 10.07 0.21 0.59
C ALA A 22 11.55 0.31 0.20
N GLY A 23 12.15 -0.82 -0.19
CA GLY A 23 13.55 -0.90 -0.61
C GLY A 23 13.86 0.08 -1.75
N THR A 24 15.06 0.65 -1.70
CA THR A 24 15.58 1.53 -2.76
C THR A 24 15.71 0.75 -4.06
N GLY A 25 15.17 1.28 -5.16
CA GLY A 25 15.10 0.63 -6.46
C GLY A 25 13.88 -0.28 -6.64
N GLU A 26 13.43 -0.97 -5.59
CA GLU A 26 12.24 -1.83 -5.65
C GLU A 26 10.96 -1.00 -5.78
N PHE A 27 10.85 0.07 -4.98
CA PHE A 27 9.71 0.98 -5.04
C PHE A 27 9.60 1.64 -6.41
N GLU A 28 10.71 2.19 -6.91
CA GLU A 28 10.80 2.91 -8.17
C GLU A 28 10.47 1.99 -9.36
N ALA A 29 10.94 0.74 -9.31
CA ALA A 29 10.58 -0.28 -10.29
C ALA A 29 9.07 -0.61 -10.24
N GLY A 30 8.50 -0.78 -9.04
CA GLY A 30 7.09 -1.10 -8.83
C GLY A 30 6.13 0.01 -9.26
N ILE A 31 6.50 1.27 -9.05
CA ILE A 31 5.73 2.44 -9.49
C ILE A 31 6.14 2.94 -10.88
N SER A 32 7.04 2.26 -11.59
CA SER A 32 7.40 2.62 -12.96
C SER A 32 6.24 2.40 -13.94
N LYS A 33 6.36 2.87 -15.19
CA LYS A 33 5.34 2.63 -16.23
C LYS A 33 5.11 1.14 -16.52
N ASN A 34 6.13 0.31 -16.32
CA ASN A 34 6.06 -1.14 -16.50
C ASN A 34 5.85 -1.89 -15.17
N GLY A 35 5.64 -1.14 -14.08
CA GLY A 35 5.52 -1.67 -12.74
C GLY A 35 4.13 -2.24 -12.44
N GLN A 36 4.09 -3.38 -11.76
CA GLN A 36 2.85 -4.12 -11.47
C GLN A 36 1.97 -3.44 -10.42
N THR A 37 2.53 -2.65 -9.51
CA THR A 37 1.77 -1.91 -8.47
C THR A 37 0.70 -1.02 -9.09
N ARG A 38 1.01 -0.46 -10.26
CA ARG A 38 0.11 0.39 -11.04
C ARG A 38 -1.06 -0.39 -11.63
N GLU A 39 -0.75 -1.49 -12.30
CA GLU A 39 -1.75 -2.35 -12.94
C GLU A 39 -2.70 -2.97 -11.92
N HIS A 40 -2.18 -3.43 -10.77
CA HIS A 40 -3.01 -4.04 -9.72
C HIS A 40 -4.00 -3.04 -9.11
N ALA A 41 -3.54 -1.81 -8.82
CA ALA A 41 -4.41 -0.77 -8.24
C ALA A 41 -5.52 -0.35 -9.22
N LEU A 42 -5.18 -0.22 -10.52
CA LEU A 42 -6.15 0.09 -11.58
C LEU A 42 -7.16 -1.04 -11.78
N LEU A 43 -6.70 -2.30 -11.79
CA LEU A 43 -7.55 -3.47 -11.95
C LEU A 43 -8.52 -3.62 -10.78
N ALA A 44 -8.05 -3.42 -9.53
CA ALA A 44 -8.90 -3.40 -8.35
C ALA A 44 -10.02 -2.35 -8.44
N PHE A 45 -9.68 -1.13 -8.90
CA PHE A 45 -10.67 -0.07 -9.03
C PHE A 45 -11.70 -0.38 -10.12
N THR A 46 -11.23 -0.89 -11.27
CA THR A 46 -12.07 -1.24 -12.42
C THR A 46 -13.06 -2.36 -12.09
N LEU A 47 -12.66 -3.29 -11.22
CA LEU A 47 -13.50 -4.40 -10.75
C LEU A 47 -14.42 -4.00 -9.59
N GLY A 48 -14.45 -2.73 -9.19
CA GLY A 48 -15.41 -2.19 -8.22
C GLY A 48 -14.93 -2.20 -6.77
N VAL A 49 -13.68 -2.56 -6.50
CA VAL A 49 -13.11 -2.55 -5.15
C VAL A 49 -12.81 -1.10 -4.76
N LYS A 50 -13.66 -0.52 -3.92
CA LYS A 50 -13.54 0.89 -3.48
C LYS A 50 -12.72 1.07 -2.21
N GLN A 51 -12.57 0.01 -1.40
CA GLN A 51 -11.74 0.03 -0.20
C GLN A 51 -10.34 -0.47 -0.53
N LEU A 52 -9.34 0.35 -0.22
CA LEU A 52 -7.94 0.04 -0.47
C LEU A 52 -7.14 0.28 0.82
N ILE A 53 -6.26 -0.66 1.13
CA ILE A 53 -5.24 -0.54 2.17
C ILE A 53 -3.88 -0.68 1.49
N VAL A 54 -2.94 0.20 1.82
CA VAL A 54 -1.57 0.16 1.31
C VAL A 54 -0.63 -0.32 2.40
N GLY A 55 -0.04 -1.50 2.21
CA GLY A 55 1.02 -2.03 3.06
C GLY A 55 2.39 -1.68 2.48
N VAL A 56 3.12 -0.78 3.13
CA VAL A 56 4.50 -0.43 2.75
C VAL A 56 5.43 -1.46 3.39
N ASN A 57 5.82 -2.47 2.62
CA ASN A 57 6.55 -3.66 3.07
C ASN A 57 8.07 -3.50 2.93
N LYS A 58 8.84 -4.40 3.58
CA LYS A 58 10.31 -4.37 3.63
C LYS A 58 10.88 -3.11 4.28
N MET A 59 10.20 -2.57 5.28
CA MET A 59 10.68 -1.41 6.03
C MET A 59 12.02 -1.67 6.72
N ASP A 60 12.35 -2.93 7.02
CA ASP A 60 13.66 -3.36 7.51
C ASP A 60 14.81 -3.12 6.51
N SER A 61 14.49 -3.07 5.21
CA SER A 61 15.46 -2.96 4.12
C SER A 61 15.61 -1.53 3.60
N THR A 62 15.00 -0.54 4.26
CA THR A 62 15.24 0.88 3.93
C THR A 62 16.62 1.31 4.41
N ASP A 63 17.12 2.43 3.90
CA ASP A 63 18.37 3.04 4.36
C ASP A 63 18.11 4.45 4.91
N PRO A 64 18.21 4.68 6.24
CA PRO A 64 18.46 3.69 7.29
C PRO A 64 17.27 2.72 7.49
N PRO A 65 17.44 1.56 8.15
CA PRO A 65 16.34 0.63 8.42
C PRO A 65 15.19 1.29 9.18
N TYR A 66 13.95 0.96 8.79
CA TYR A 66 12.70 1.51 9.35
C TYR A 66 12.59 3.04 9.22
N SER A 67 13.09 3.61 8.11
CA SER A 67 13.11 5.06 7.86
C SER A 67 11.72 5.65 7.68
N GLU A 68 11.34 6.57 8.58
CA GLU A 68 10.11 7.37 8.47
C GLU A 68 10.09 8.21 7.19
N THR A 69 11.22 8.83 6.84
CA THR A 69 11.35 9.66 5.64
C THR A 69 11.02 8.87 4.37
N ARG A 70 11.51 7.64 4.28
CA ARG A 70 11.24 6.75 3.14
C ARG A 70 9.76 6.36 3.08
N PHE A 71 9.15 6.08 4.22
CA PHE A 71 7.72 5.80 4.29
C PHE A 71 6.87 6.99 3.83
N GLU A 72 7.15 8.21 4.29
CA GLU A 72 6.39 9.41 3.91
C GLU A 72 6.57 9.77 2.42
N GLU A 73 7.76 9.54 1.85
CA GLU A 73 8.01 9.64 0.41
C GLU A 73 7.09 8.70 -0.39
N ILE A 74 7.12 7.40 -0.04
CA ILE A 74 6.31 6.37 -0.70
C ILE A 74 4.82 6.69 -0.56
N LYS A 75 4.38 7.03 0.66
CA LYS A 75 2.99 7.40 0.95
C LYS A 75 2.54 8.57 0.08
N LYS A 76 3.36 9.61 -0.08
CA LYS A 76 3.05 10.77 -0.93
C LYS A 76 2.93 10.39 -2.40
N GLU A 77 3.87 9.62 -2.93
CA GLU A 77 3.85 9.20 -4.32
C GLU A 77 2.68 8.26 -4.64
N VAL A 78 2.47 7.24 -3.81
CA VAL A 78 1.36 6.29 -3.97
C VAL A 78 0.02 7.02 -3.81
N SER A 79 -0.10 7.95 -2.86
CA SER A 79 -1.31 8.78 -2.70
C SER A 79 -1.64 9.59 -3.96
N SER A 80 -0.64 10.21 -4.59
CA SER A 80 -0.81 10.93 -5.85
C SER A 80 -1.25 9.99 -6.97
N TYR A 81 -0.71 8.77 -6.99
CA TYR A 81 -1.01 7.78 -7.99
C TYR A 81 -2.44 7.21 -7.87
N ILE A 82 -2.84 6.75 -6.68
CA ILE A 82 -4.19 6.20 -6.45
C ILE A 82 -5.28 7.26 -6.64
N LYS A 83 -4.97 8.54 -6.38
CA LYS A 83 -5.85 9.67 -6.69
C LYS A 83 -6.13 9.80 -8.18
N LYS A 84 -5.12 9.56 -9.03
CA LYS A 84 -5.28 9.57 -10.50
C LYS A 84 -6.11 8.39 -11.01
N ILE A 85 -6.04 7.24 -10.33
CA ILE A 85 -6.88 6.08 -10.64
C ILE A 85 -8.35 6.36 -10.30
N GLY A 86 -8.61 7.03 -9.18
CA GLY A 86 -9.97 7.37 -8.74
C GLY A 86 -10.25 7.10 -7.25
N TYR A 87 -9.29 6.53 -6.52
CA TYR A 87 -9.42 6.37 -5.06
C TYR A 87 -9.31 7.72 -4.35
N ASN A 88 -9.96 7.85 -3.19
CA ASN A 88 -9.75 8.96 -2.28
C ASN A 88 -8.57 8.64 -1.34
N PRO A 89 -7.40 9.31 -1.45
CA PRO A 89 -6.24 8.98 -0.61
C PRO A 89 -6.50 9.14 0.89
N VAL A 90 -7.42 10.02 1.28
CA VAL A 90 -7.78 10.25 2.70
C VAL A 90 -8.57 9.07 3.28
N ALA A 91 -9.19 8.25 2.44
CA ALA A 91 -9.91 7.04 2.86
C ALA A 91 -9.02 5.79 2.85
N VAL A 92 -7.75 5.91 2.42
CA VAL A 92 -6.81 4.79 2.25
C VAL A 92 -5.84 4.76 3.41
N ALA A 93 -5.78 3.62 4.10
CA ALA A 93 -4.84 3.41 5.18
C ALA A 93 -3.45 3.07 4.61
N PHE A 94 -2.41 3.72 5.12
CA PHE A 94 -1.01 3.41 4.83
C PHE A 94 -0.38 2.82 6.09
N VAL A 95 0.10 1.58 5.99
CA VAL A 95 0.68 0.85 7.12
C VAL A 95 2.11 0.42 6.76
N PRO A 96 3.15 0.90 7.47
CA PRO A 96 4.51 0.42 7.30
C PRO A 96 4.64 -0.95 7.97
N ILE A 97 5.07 -1.96 7.23
CA ILE A 97 5.20 -3.34 7.70
C ILE A 97 6.56 -3.93 7.30
N SER A 98 6.96 -4.98 8.02
CA SER A 98 7.95 -5.94 7.51
C SER A 98 7.33 -7.33 7.55
N GLY A 99 6.98 -7.86 6.38
CA GLY A 99 6.42 -9.20 6.28
C GLY A 99 7.38 -10.31 6.72
N TRP A 100 8.69 -10.07 6.63
CA TRP A 100 9.71 -11.04 7.05
C TRP A 100 9.88 -11.08 8.57
N HIS A 101 9.88 -9.92 9.22
CA HIS A 101 10.07 -9.81 10.66
C HIS A 101 8.74 -9.76 11.45
N GLY A 102 7.60 -9.70 10.77
CA GLY A 102 6.28 -9.61 11.40
C GLY A 102 5.93 -8.23 11.96
N ASP A 103 6.76 -7.22 11.71
CA ASP A 103 6.59 -5.87 12.25
C ASP A 103 5.29 -5.21 11.72
N ASN A 104 4.45 -4.68 12.63
CA ASN A 104 3.16 -4.02 12.35
C ASN A 104 2.12 -4.90 11.62
N MET A 105 2.27 -6.23 11.62
CA MET A 105 1.30 -7.15 11.00
C MET A 105 0.14 -7.51 11.95
N LEU A 106 0.47 -7.78 13.21
CA LEU A 106 -0.49 -8.11 14.27
C LEU A 106 -0.35 -7.16 15.47
N GLU A 107 0.90 -6.83 15.81
CA GLU A 107 1.24 -5.97 16.93
C GLU A 107 2.10 -4.79 16.47
N PRO A 108 2.01 -3.62 17.14
CA PRO A 108 2.88 -2.48 16.85
C PRO A 108 4.35 -2.84 17.05
N SER A 109 5.18 -2.49 16.05
CA SER A 109 6.62 -2.68 16.11
C SER A 109 7.29 -1.62 17.00
N THR A 110 8.21 -2.05 17.85
CA THR A 110 9.07 -1.15 18.64
C THR A 110 10.11 -0.43 17.76
N LYS A 111 10.42 -0.96 16.57
CA LYS A 111 11.40 -0.39 15.64
C LYS A 111 10.85 0.80 14.85
N MET A 112 9.52 0.89 14.76
CA MET A 112 8.80 1.98 14.10
C MET A 112 8.05 2.84 15.12
N GLY A 113 8.74 3.24 16.20
CA GLY A 113 8.12 4.05 17.28
C GLY A 113 7.57 5.41 16.82
N TRP A 114 8.00 5.90 15.66
CA TRP A 114 7.47 7.08 14.99
C TRP A 114 6.07 6.85 14.39
N PHE A 115 5.75 5.62 14.00
CA PHE A 115 4.43 5.29 13.44
C PHE A 115 3.39 5.20 14.57
N LYS A 116 2.48 6.18 14.62
CA LYS A 116 1.41 6.25 15.62
C LYS A 116 0.07 5.68 15.14
N GLY A 117 0.08 4.99 14.00
CA GLY A 117 -1.11 4.48 13.33
C GLY A 117 -1.50 5.30 12.09
N TRP A 118 -2.64 4.94 11.50
CA TRP A 118 -3.20 5.59 10.33
C TRP A 118 -4.52 6.26 10.67
N ALA A 119 -4.76 7.43 10.07
CA ALA A 119 -6.05 8.10 10.11
C ALA A 119 -6.69 7.99 8.73
N ILE A 120 -7.96 7.58 8.69
CA ILE A 120 -8.76 7.58 7.46
C ILE A 120 -10.06 8.32 7.68
N GLU A 121 -10.49 9.08 6.67
CA GLU A 121 -11.81 9.70 6.64
C GLU A 121 -12.66 9.03 5.55
N ARG A 122 -13.74 8.37 5.97
CA ARG A 122 -14.72 7.75 5.07
C ARG A 122 -15.97 8.62 5.01
N LYS A 123 -16.52 8.78 3.80
CA LYS A 123 -17.79 9.50 3.58
C LYS A 123 -18.99 8.79 4.22
N GLU A 124 -18.86 7.52 4.60
CA GLU A 124 -19.93 6.70 5.21
C GLU A 124 -19.87 6.62 6.74
N GLY A 125 -19.17 7.53 7.42
CA GLY A 125 -19.16 7.62 8.88
C GLY A 125 -17.90 7.03 9.51
N LYS A 126 -17.54 7.60 10.67
CA LYS A 126 -16.42 7.19 11.53
C LYS A 126 -16.59 5.76 12.03
#